data_AF-A0A850KIZ1-F1
#
_entry.id   AF-A0A850KIZ1-F1
#
_cell.length_a   1.000
_cell.length_b   1.000
_cell.length_c   1.000
_cell.angle_alpha   90.00
_cell.angle_beta   90.00
_cell.angle_gamma   90.00
#
_symmetry.space_group_name_H-M   'P 1'
#
loop_
_entity.id
_entity.type
_entity.pdbx_description
1 polymer ?
#
loop_
_entity_poly.entity_id
_entity_poly.type
_entity_poly.pdbx_seq_one_letter_code
_entity_poly.pdbx_strand_id
1 'polypeptide(L)'
;MRLHCHEKVARLKMLVRGRLADNHLAPGRWPGAKQRQVSTLAALLPDEIDHTFVPMCGMCSLYFHLRKRKKITGAQTFLSDDHLPLIRFLRGLQGHGPYIAERLFYWKSYFDNSKQDMFDWALEQMEMNISDQDYAVAFAMFERFAWSRALLATDRSSTFSENNEKELSDDHIRRLVLYGELLEGARIECEDFTRTFERAHEVGQKAFLFADSPYFGKDVEVYLKRFPFDKYRDHCADPNFNIMVTLDTSPESMGITKGKDCFVHNVSYEGTHDIATEQIAINYCTPKLVERAKRRGLRSIPNDTGDFLQYKSLTADDLLSDNQKRVCDLIRKANLAQGRANKSGSSKKVQHCAIRLAEEVNEAVEGLCQTERWMFPMPSPHDEHVPAFSVEYPRYDAHAVNSHVATINAQHLQHVRETQRSGPMLDKARMLMKKWKGGM
;
A
#
# COMPACT_ATOMS: atom_id res chain seq x y z
N MET A 1 -11.54 -22.40 -38.37
CA MET A 1 -11.28 -21.28 -37.44
C MET A 1 -11.64 -21.57 -35.97
N ARG A 2 -12.82 -22.14 -35.62
CA ARG A 2 -13.23 -22.37 -34.21
C ARG A 2 -12.36 -23.38 -33.42
N LEU A 3 -11.87 -24.45 -34.05
CA LEU A 3 -11.01 -25.45 -33.40
C LEU A 3 -9.63 -24.89 -32.97
N HIS A 4 -9.11 -23.89 -33.68
CA HIS A 4 -7.80 -23.30 -33.41
C HIS A 4 -7.81 -22.30 -32.22
N CYS A 5 -8.99 -21.75 -31.89
CA CYS A 5 -9.18 -20.85 -30.75
C CYS A 5 -9.24 -21.65 -29.43
N HIS A 6 -9.91 -22.82 -29.41
CA HIS A 6 -9.97 -23.65 -28.21
C HIS A 6 -8.60 -24.18 -27.75
N GLU A 7 -7.72 -24.59 -28.67
CA GLU A 7 -6.34 -24.97 -28.34
C GLU A 7 -5.50 -23.79 -27.82
N LYS A 8 -5.66 -22.59 -28.39
CA LYS A 8 -4.97 -21.38 -27.91
C LYS A 8 -5.46 -20.95 -26.53
N VAL A 9 -6.76 -21.03 -26.25
CA VAL A 9 -7.34 -20.77 -24.92
C VAL A 9 -6.88 -21.80 -23.90
N ALA A 10 -6.86 -23.10 -24.25
CA ALA A 10 -6.33 -24.15 -23.38
C ALA A 10 -4.82 -23.94 -23.11
N ARG A 11 -4.06 -23.52 -24.11
CA ARG A 11 -2.63 -23.20 -23.99
C ARG A 11 -2.39 -21.93 -23.17
N LEU A 12 -3.22 -20.89 -23.30
CA LEU A 12 -3.22 -19.70 -22.44
C LEU A 12 -3.55 -20.07 -20.99
N LYS A 13 -4.61 -20.85 -20.74
CA LYS A 13 -4.92 -21.38 -19.41
C LYS A 13 -3.76 -22.20 -18.83
N MET A 14 -3.07 -22.97 -19.67
CA MET A 14 -1.86 -23.70 -19.27
C MET A 14 -0.65 -22.79 -18.98
N LEU A 15 -0.47 -21.71 -19.74
CA LEU A 15 0.59 -20.71 -19.53
C LEU A 15 0.30 -19.82 -18.31
N VAL A 16 -0.97 -19.65 -17.98
CA VAL A 16 -1.49 -18.88 -16.83
C VAL A 16 -1.60 -19.74 -15.57
N ARG A 17 -1.02 -20.96 -15.54
CA ARG A 17 -0.92 -21.83 -14.34
C ARG A 17 -0.15 -21.23 -13.15
N GLY A 18 0.18 -19.94 -13.19
CA GLY A 18 0.65 -19.19 -12.04
C GLY A 18 -0.49 -18.85 -11.09
N ARG A 19 -0.22 -18.86 -9.78
CA ARG A 19 -1.12 -18.23 -8.82
C ARG A 19 -0.92 -16.72 -8.92
N LEU A 20 -1.98 -15.94 -8.77
CA LEU A 20 -1.82 -14.52 -8.45
C LEU A 20 -0.90 -14.41 -7.22
N ALA A 21 0.10 -13.55 -7.25
CA ALA A 21 0.95 -13.29 -6.09
C ALA A 21 0.16 -12.50 -5.02
N ASP A 22 0.66 -12.43 -3.78
CA ASP A 22 -0.06 -11.76 -2.69
C ASP A 22 -0.15 -10.23 -2.85
N ASN A 23 0.68 -9.66 -3.71
CA ASN A 23 0.64 -8.27 -4.16
C ASN A 23 -0.24 -8.06 -5.41
N HIS A 24 -0.77 -9.11 -6.04
CA HIS A 24 -1.70 -9.02 -7.18
C HIS A 24 -3.14 -9.08 -6.69
N LEU A 25 -3.65 -7.92 -6.31
CA LEU A 25 -4.89 -7.81 -5.53
C LEU A 25 -6.03 -7.17 -6.31
N ALA A 26 -5.81 -6.65 -7.52
CA ALA A 26 -6.86 -6.11 -8.37
C ALA A 26 -6.50 -6.22 -9.88
N PRO A 27 -7.50 -6.29 -10.78
CA PRO A 27 -7.28 -6.41 -12.22
C PRO A 27 -6.76 -5.13 -12.87
N GLY A 28 -7.05 -3.96 -12.29
CA GLY A 28 -6.65 -2.65 -12.80
C GLY A 28 -6.30 -1.66 -11.69
N ARG A 29 -5.91 -0.44 -12.06
CA ARG A 29 -5.86 0.69 -11.12
C ARG A 29 -7.27 1.23 -10.90
N TRP A 30 -7.47 1.79 -9.72
CA TRP A 30 -8.68 2.53 -9.36
C TRP A 30 -8.32 3.51 -8.26
N PRO A 31 -8.82 4.76 -8.29
CA PRO A 31 -8.71 5.66 -7.16
C PRO A 31 -9.28 5.02 -5.88
N GLY A 32 -8.64 5.24 -4.75
CA GLY A 32 -9.10 4.70 -3.46
C GLY A 32 -8.87 3.20 -3.24
N ALA A 33 -8.25 2.48 -4.18
CA ALA A 33 -8.04 1.04 -4.06
C ALA A 33 -7.25 0.63 -2.80
N LYS A 34 -7.84 -0.23 -1.97
CA LYS A 34 -7.28 -0.68 -0.69
C LYS A 34 -6.20 -1.77 -0.81
N GLN A 35 -5.49 -1.87 -1.93
CA GLN A 35 -4.49 -2.93 -2.18
C GLN A 35 -3.42 -3.03 -1.09
N ARG A 36 -2.95 -1.89 -0.54
CA ARG A 36 -1.96 -1.87 0.55
C ARG A 36 -2.54 -2.24 1.91
N GLN A 37 -3.85 -2.14 2.07
CA GLN A 37 -4.55 -2.31 3.34
C GLN A 37 -5.27 -3.66 3.44
N VAL A 38 -5.43 -4.41 2.34
CA VAL A 38 -6.23 -5.65 2.33
C VAL A 38 -5.82 -6.66 3.40
N SER A 39 -4.54 -6.75 3.77
CA SER A 39 -4.08 -7.70 4.79
C SER A 39 -4.50 -7.29 6.21
N THR A 40 -4.61 -5.97 6.44
CA THR A 40 -5.11 -5.36 7.67
C THR A 40 -6.62 -5.52 7.73
N LEU A 41 -7.33 -5.16 6.66
CA LEU A 41 -8.79 -5.32 6.55
C LEU A 41 -9.21 -6.78 6.71
N ALA A 42 -8.51 -7.71 6.05
CA ALA A 42 -8.79 -9.15 6.18
C ALA A 42 -8.57 -9.68 7.60
N ALA A 43 -7.68 -9.06 8.39
CA ALA A 43 -7.46 -9.44 9.78
C ALA A 43 -8.62 -9.00 10.69
N LEU A 44 -9.43 -8.03 10.27
CA LEU A 44 -10.57 -7.49 10.99
C LEU A 44 -11.92 -8.07 10.54
N LEU A 45 -11.94 -9.07 9.67
CA LEU A 45 -13.20 -9.72 9.28
C LEU A 45 -13.90 -10.38 10.47
N PRO A 46 -15.25 -10.46 10.45
CA PRO A 46 -16.00 -11.28 11.39
C PRO A 46 -15.56 -12.75 11.25
N ASP A 47 -15.77 -13.54 12.31
CA ASP A 47 -15.29 -14.92 12.35
C ASP A 47 -16.08 -15.82 11.36
N GLU A 48 -17.33 -15.49 11.07
CA GLU A 48 -18.21 -16.18 10.12
C GLU A 48 -18.83 -15.19 9.13
N ILE A 49 -18.89 -15.57 7.85
CA ILE A 49 -19.47 -14.78 6.75
C ILE A 49 -20.24 -15.73 5.84
N ASP A 50 -21.57 -15.55 5.77
CA ASP A 50 -22.38 -16.29 4.78
C ASP A 50 -22.49 -15.48 3.49
N HIS A 51 -22.77 -14.18 3.58
CA HIS A 51 -22.95 -13.30 2.42
C HIS A 51 -22.02 -12.10 2.49
N THR A 52 -21.42 -11.73 1.37
CA THR A 52 -20.53 -10.56 1.26
C THR A 52 -21.14 -9.51 0.35
N PHE A 53 -21.18 -8.27 0.81
CA PHE A 53 -21.72 -7.13 0.07
C PHE A 53 -20.67 -6.03 -0.05
N VAL A 54 -20.47 -5.51 -1.26
CA VAL A 54 -19.51 -4.42 -1.52
C VAL A 54 -20.20 -3.36 -2.39
N PRO A 55 -20.78 -2.30 -1.76
CA PRO A 55 -21.63 -1.32 -2.44
C PRO A 55 -20.90 -0.36 -3.40
N MET A 56 -19.60 -0.13 -3.17
CA MET A 56 -18.72 0.69 -3.99
C MET A 56 -17.45 -0.11 -4.25
N CYS A 57 -17.54 -1.08 -5.15
CA CYS A 57 -16.56 -2.13 -5.24
C CYS A 57 -15.23 -1.68 -5.86
N GLY A 58 -15.24 -0.62 -6.68
CA GLY A 58 -14.07 -0.24 -7.47
C GLY A 58 -13.48 -1.46 -8.19
N MET A 59 -12.15 -1.57 -8.21
CA MET A 59 -11.45 -2.76 -8.72
C MET A 59 -11.40 -3.96 -7.74
N CYS A 60 -12.28 -4.00 -6.74
CA CYS A 60 -12.58 -5.18 -5.92
C CYS A 60 -11.38 -5.74 -5.13
N SER A 61 -10.48 -4.88 -4.65
CA SER A 61 -9.19 -5.35 -4.09
C SER A 61 -9.32 -6.29 -2.88
N LEU A 62 -10.21 -5.96 -1.94
CA LEU A 62 -10.50 -6.83 -0.80
C LEU A 62 -11.18 -8.13 -1.24
N TYR A 63 -12.16 -8.06 -2.15
CA TYR A 63 -12.85 -9.24 -2.69
C TYR A 63 -11.86 -10.26 -3.26
N PHE A 64 -10.95 -9.84 -4.16
CA PHE A 64 -9.97 -10.75 -4.75
C PHE A 64 -9.04 -11.36 -3.69
N HIS A 65 -8.61 -10.55 -2.70
CA HIS A 65 -7.80 -11.02 -1.58
C HIS A 65 -8.50 -12.14 -0.79
N LEU A 66 -9.81 -12.00 -0.54
CA LEU A 66 -10.62 -12.96 0.21
C LEU A 66 -10.95 -14.21 -0.60
N ARG A 67 -11.32 -14.06 -1.88
CA ARG A 67 -11.58 -15.18 -2.81
C ARG A 67 -10.36 -16.07 -2.97
N LYS A 68 -9.19 -15.47 -3.18
CA LYS A 68 -7.91 -16.19 -3.31
C LYS A 68 -7.58 -17.02 -2.07
N ARG A 69 -7.92 -16.51 -0.87
CA ARG A 69 -7.75 -17.21 0.41
C ARG A 69 -8.91 -18.13 0.78
N LYS A 70 -9.88 -18.31 -0.11
CA LYS A 70 -11.10 -19.11 0.12
C LYS A 70 -11.85 -18.70 1.38
N LYS A 71 -11.84 -17.40 1.71
CA LYS A 71 -12.57 -16.83 2.86
C LYS A 71 -14.02 -16.52 2.53
N ILE A 72 -14.33 -16.32 1.24
CA ILE A 72 -15.67 -16.05 0.74
C ILE A 72 -15.92 -16.83 -0.57
N THR A 73 -17.18 -17.07 -0.89
CA THR A 73 -17.62 -17.72 -2.13
C THR A 73 -18.15 -16.69 -3.12
N GLY A 74 -18.03 -16.94 -4.43
CA GLY A 74 -18.60 -16.05 -5.44
C GLY A 74 -20.13 -16.04 -5.36
N ALA A 75 -20.76 -17.22 -5.25
CA ALA A 75 -22.21 -17.40 -5.24
C ALA A 75 -22.96 -16.60 -4.15
N GLN A 76 -22.28 -16.24 -3.06
CA GLN A 76 -22.84 -15.45 -1.96
C GLN A 76 -22.23 -14.06 -1.87
N THR A 77 -21.60 -13.58 -2.95
CA THR A 77 -21.03 -12.24 -3.02
C THR A 77 -21.80 -11.35 -3.98
N PHE A 78 -22.09 -10.14 -3.51
CA PHE A 78 -22.69 -9.06 -4.27
C PHE A 78 -21.71 -7.89 -4.37
N LEU A 79 -21.35 -7.53 -5.60
CA LEU A 79 -20.45 -6.43 -5.94
C LEU A 79 -21.27 -5.39 -6.71
N SER A 80 -21.27 -4.14 -6.24
CA SER A 80 -21.87 -3.04 -6.98
C SER A 80 -21.01 -1.81 -6.99
N ASP A 81 -21.29 -0.97 -7.97
CA ASP A 81 -20.76 0.37 -8.09
C ASP A 81 -21.75 1.17 -8.96
N ASP A 82 -21.81 2.49 -8.80
CA ASP A 82 -22.66 3.33 -9.63
C ASP A 82 -21.96 3.74 -10.95
N HIS A 83 -20.69 3.36 -11.10
CA HIS A 83 -19.91 3.61 -12.29
C HIS A 83 -20.05 2.50 -13.34
N LEU A 84 -20.95 2.70 -14.32
CA LEU A 84 -21.25 1.74 -15.37
C LEU A 84 -20.02 1.22 -16.14
N PRO A 85 -19.05 2.05 -16.60
CA PRO A 85 -17.84 1.56 -17.27
C PRO A 85 -17.08 0.48 -16.49
N LEU A 86 -16.90 0.69 -15.19
CA LEU A 86 -16.26 -0.28 -14.29
C LEU A 86 -17.06 -1.58 -14.23
N ILE A 87 -18.39 -1.48 -14.06
CA ILE A 87 -19.25 -2.66 -13.97
C ILE A 87 -19.27 -3.46 -15.27
N ARG A 88 -19.29 -2.80 -16.43
CA ARG A 88 -19.16 -3.45 -17.74
C ARG A 88 -17.84 -4.20 -17.87
N PHE A 89 -16.74 -3.57 -17.44
CA PHE A 89 -15.43 -4.22 -17.39
C PHE A 89 -15.44 -5.48 -16.51
N LEU A 90 -15.96 -5.38 -15.28
CA LEU A 90 -16.00 -6.52 -14.35
C LEU A 90 -16.89 -7.66 -14.87
N ARG A 91 -18.04 -7.37 -15.46
CA ARG A 91 -18.94 -8.36 -16.08
C ARG A 91 -18.30 -9.05 -17.28
N GLY A 92 -17.70 -8.27 -18.17
CA GLY A 92 -16.94 -8.80 -19.31
C GLY A 92 -15.80 -9.71 -18.82
N LEU A 93 -15.06 -9.28 -17.80
CA LEU A 93 -13.96 -10.05 -17.22
C LEU A 93 -14.42 -11.38 -16.60
N GLN A 94 -15.52 -11.37 -15.86
CA GLN A 94 -16.10 -12.56 -15.21
C GLN A 94 -16.41 -13.67 -16.23
N GLY A 95 -17.07 -13.34 -17.34
CA GLY A 95 -17.49 -14.33 -18.33
C GLY A 95 -16.42 -14.68 -19.38
N HIS A 96 -15.47 -13.77 -19.63
CA HIS A 96 -14.69 -13.79 -20.87
C HIS A 96 -13.19 -13.53 -20.70
N GLY A 97 -12.62 -13.79 -19.52
CA GLY A 97 -11.18 -13.61 -19.23
C GLY A 97 -10.22 -14.12 -20.33
N PRO A 98 -10.33 -15.37 -20.83
CA PRO A 98 -9.49 -15.86 -21.92
C PRO A 98 -9.66 -15.11 -23.25
N TYR A 99 -10.89 -14.73 -23.61
CA TYR A 99 -11.17 -13.95 -24.80
C TYR A 99 -10.53 -12.57 -24.71
N ILE A 100 -10.68 -11.90 -23.56
CA ILE A 100 -10.08 -10.59 -23.31
C ILE A 100 -8.56 -10.67 -23.45
N ALA A 101 -7.93 -11.69 -22.86
CA ALA A 101 -6.48 -11.88 -22.97
C ALA A 101 -6.03 -12.08 -24.43
N GLU A 102 -6.73 -12.93 -25.20
CA GLU A 102 -6.44 -13.15 -26.61
C GLU A 102 -6.55 -11.86 -27.44
N ARG A 103 -7.61 -11.08 -27.22
CA ARG A 103 -7.83 -9.81 -27.94
C ARG A 103 -6.81 -8.74 -27.55
N LEU A 104 -6.41 -8.66 -26.28
CA LEU A 104 -5.36 -7.74 -25.85
C LEU A 104 -4.01 -8.09 -26.48
N PHE A 105 -3.63 -9.37 -26.55
CA PHE A 105 -2.42 -9.78 -27.28
C PHE A 105 -2.50 -9.44 -28.77
N TYR A 106 -3.66 -9.65 -29.39
CA TYR A 106 -3.89 -9.30 -30.78
C TYR A 106 -3.68 -7.79 -31.01
N TRP A 107 -4.36 -6.93 -30.25
CA TRP A 107 -4.28 -5.48 -30.44
C TRP A 107 -2.91 -4.92 -30.08
N LYS A 108 -2.27 -5.43 -29.02
CA LYS A 108 -0.89 -5.09 -28.66
C LYS A 108 0.07 -5.37 -29.83
N SER A 109 -0.12 -6.49 -30.54
CA SER A 109 0.66 -6.82 -31.74
C SER A 109 0.27 -5.99 -32.96
N TYR A 110 -1.02 -5.70 -33.14
CA TYR A 110 -1.53 -4.93 -34.29
C TYR A 110 -1.00 -3.51 -34.31
N PHE A 111 -0.95 -2.85 -33.15
CA PHE A 111 -0.43 -1.49 -33.00
C PHE A 111 1.08 -1.42 -32.79
N ASP A 112 1.81 -2.53 -32.96
CA ASP A 112 3.25 -2.62 -32.69
C ASP A 112 3.65 -2.03 -31.31
N ASN A 113 2.83 -2.29 -30.29
CA ASN A 113 2.94 -1.74 -28.94
C ASN A 113 2.84 -0.20 -28.81
N SER A 114 2.35 0.52 -29.82
CA SER A 114 2.08 1.96 -29.73
C SER A 114 1.03 2.27 -28.64
N LYS A 115 1.48 2.90 -27.55
CA LYS A 115 0.64 3.25 -26.40
C LYS A 115 -0.46 4.25 -26.75
N GLN A 116 -0.13 5.24 -27.58
CA GLN A 116 -1.06 6.28 -28.02
C GLN A 116 -2.15 5.67 -28.91
N ASP A 117 -1.79 4.91 -29.95
CA ASP A 117 -2.78 4.31 -30.86
C ASP A 117 -3.70 3.32 -30.13
N MET A 118 -3.14 2.55 -29.20
CA MET A 118 -3.92 1.67 -28.31
C MET A 118 -4.91 2.45 -27.44
N PHE A 119 -4.48 3.60 -26.88
CA PHE A 119 -5.33 4.45 -26.05
C PHE A 119 -6.47 5.08 -26.87
N ASP A 120 -6.16 5.64 -28.04
CA ASP A 120 -7.14 6.28 -28.92
C ASP A 120 -8.16 5.26 -29.43
N TRP A 121 -7.69 4.08 -29.88
CA TRP A 121 -8.57 2.98 -30.25
C TRP A 121 -9.49 2.56 -29.09
N ALA A 122 -8.94 2.44 -27.88
CA ALA A 122 -9.72 2.04 -26.72
C ALA A 122 -10.83 3.06 -26.37
N LEU A 123 -10.54 4.36 -26.46
CA LEU A 123 -11.52 5.42 -26.30
C LEU A 123 -12.64 5.31 -27.35
N GLU A 124 -12.29 5.17 -28.62
CA GLU A 124 -13.26 5.00 -29.70
C GLU A 124 -14.16 3.79 -29.46
N GLN A 125 -13.60 2.65 -29.05
CA GLN A 125 -14.40 1.46 -28.76
C GLN A 125 -15.33 1.66 -27.55
N MET A 126 -14.89 2.35 -26.51
CA MET A 126 -15.70 2.59 -25.32
C MET A 126 -16.89 3.54 -25.58
N GLU A 127 -16.80 4.40 -26.58
CA GLU A 127 -17.92 5.25 -27.07
C GLU A 127 -18.95 4.46 -27.89
N MET A 128 -18.59 3.27 -28.38
CA MET A 128 -19.47 2.42 -29.18
C MET A 128 -20.40 1.56 -28.31
N ASN A 129 -21.59 1.24 -28.86
CA ASN A 129 -22.50 0.27 -28.26
C ASN A 129 -22.04 -1.18 -28.58
N ILE A 130 -20.94 -1.60 -27.93
CA ILE A 130 -20.33 -2.93 -28.08
C ILE A 130 -20.73 -3.86 -26.93
N SER A 131 -20.39 -5.15 -27.03
CA SER A 131 -20.62 -6.13 -25.98
C SER A 131 -19.77 -5.86 -24.72
N ASP A 132 -20.15 -6.39 -23.55
CA ASP A 132 -19.36 -6.24 -22.32
C ASP A 132 -17.97 -6.89 -22.42
N GLN A 133 -17.83 -8.01 -23.15
CA GLN A 133 -16.50 -8.60 -23.36
C GLN A 133 -15.59 -7.75 -24.24
N ASP A 134 -16.13 -7.08 -25.26
CA ASP A 134 -15.35 -6.17 -26.10
C ASP A 134 -15.05 -4.86 -25.36
N TYR A 135 -16.02 -4.36 -24.60
CA TYR A 135 -15.84 -3.22 -23.72
C TYR A 135 -14.73 -3.48 -22.70
N ALA A 136 -14.68 -4.70 -22.12
CA ALA A 136 -13.63 -5.04 -21.18
C ALA A 136 -12.23 -5.09 -21.80
N VAL A 137 -12.10 -5.44 -23.09
CA VAL A 137 -10.84 -5.33 -23.84
C VAL A 137 -10.42 -3.86 -23.96
N ALA A 138 -11.33 -3.01 -24.41
CA ALA A 138 -11.07 -1.58 -24.57
C ALA A 138 -10.73 -0.93 -23.22
N PHE A 139 -11.54 -1.18 -22.19
CA PHE A 139 -11.32 -0.66 -20.85
C PHE A 139 -9.98 -1.10 -20.23
N ALA A 140 -9.59 -2.37 -20.38
CA ALA A 140 -8.30 -2.86 -19.88
C ALA A 140 -7.10 -2.16 -20.53
N MET A 141 -7.23 -1.79 -21.79
CA MET A 141 -6.22 -1.04 -22.54
C MET A 141 -6.22 0.43 -22.13
N PHE A 142 -7.39 1.07 -22.14
CA PHE A 142 -7.60 2.46 -21.69
C PHE A 142 -7.04 2.67 -20.28
N GLU A 143 -7.41 1.79 -19.34
CA GLU A 143 -6.99 1.91 -17.93
C GLU A 143 -5.48 1.94 -17.78
N ARG A 144 -4.72 1.29 -18.65
CA ARG A 144 -3.25 1.25 -18.56
C ARG A 144 -2.58 2.52 -19.04
N PHE A 145 -3.24 3.29 -19.88
CA PHE A 145 -2.65 4.48 -20.51
C PHE A 145 -3.31 5.78 -20.07
N ALA A 146 -4.48 5.72 -19.42
CA ALA A 146 -5.17 6.87 -18.88
C ALA A 146 -4.47 7.46 -17.64
N TRP A 147 -4.56 8.77 -17.44
CA TRP A 147 -4.29 9.37 -16.12
C TRP A 147 -5.36 8.93 -15.10
N SER A 148 -5.02 8.76 -13.82
CA SER A 148 -5.91 8.09 -12.83
C SER A 148 -7.30 8.71 -12.71
N ARG A 149 -7.42 10.04 -12.80
CA ARG A 149 -8.72 10.76 -12.80
C ARG A 149 -9.53 10.54 -14.09
N ALA A 150 -8.86 10.26 -15.21
CA ALA A 150 -9.52 9.99 -16.49
C ALA A 150 -10.26 8.64 -16.51
N LEU A 151 -9.93 7.71 -15.59
CA LEU A 151 -10.64 6.44 -15.42
C LEU A 151 -12.13 6.60 -15.12
N LEU A 152 -12.57 7.78 -14.68
CA LEU A 152 -13.95 8.07 -14.27
C LEU A 152 -14.73 8.90 -15.29
N ALA A 153 -14.05 9.60 -16.20
CA ALA A 153 -14.68 10.31 -17.31
C ALA A 153 -14.95 9.35 -18.48
N THR A 154 -14.03 8.40 -18.74
CA THR A 154 -14.14 7.34 -19.77
C THR A 154 -14.56 7.84 -21.16
N ASP A 155 -14.27 9.10 -21.46
CA ASP A 155 -14.65 9.80 -22.70
C ASP A 155 -13.43 10.53 -23.30
N ARG A 156 -13.61 11.27 -24.39
CA ARG A 156 -12.56 12.07 -25.04
C ARG A 156 -11.96 13.18 -24.18
N SER A 157 -12.53 13.51 -23.03
CA SER A 157 -11.88 14.43 -22.08
C SER A 157 -10.75 13.75 -21.30
N SER A 158 -10.64 12.43 -21.40
CA SER A 158 -9.59 11.63 -20.79
C SER A 158 -8.20 11.99 -21.33
N THR A 159 -7.24 12.11 -20.42
CA THR A 159 -5.86 12.45 -20.77
C THR A 159 -4.99 11.19 -20.88
N PHE A 160 -4.31 11.04 -22.01
CA PHE A 160 -3.26 10.03 -22.20
C PHE A 160 -2.07 10.30 -21.27
N SER A 161 -1.45 9.25 -20.76
CA SER A 161 -0.28 9.31 -19.89
C SER A 161 0.86 8.50 -20.47
N GLU A 162 1.79 9.20 -21.13
CA GLU A 162 3.00 8.60 -21.72
C GLU A 162 3.95 8.04 -20.66
N ASN A 163 4.08 8.75 -19.53
CA ASN A 163 4.95 8.42 -18.39
C ASN A 163 4.35 7.39 -17.42
N ASN A 164 3.30 6.67 -17.82
CA ASN A 164 2.73 5.68 -16.95
C ASN A 164 3.63 4.44 -16.90
N GLU A 165 4.33 4.26 -15.79
CA GLU A 165 5.31 3.18 -15.59
C GLU A 165 4.69 1.77 -15.69
N LYS A 166 3.37 1.65 -15.53
CA LYS A 166 2.65 0.37 -15.55
C LYS A 166 2.11 0.08 -16.96
N GLU A 167 2.97 -0.47 -17.81
CA GLU A 167 2.60 -0.90 -19.17
C GLU A 167 1.55 -2.02 -19.19
N LEU A 168 0.82 -2.15 -20.30
CA LEU A 168 0.04 -3.34 -20.63
C LEU A 168 0.98 -4.52 -20.91
N SER A 169 1.52 -5.10 -19.84
CA SER A 169 2.47 -6.21 -19.91
C SER A 169 1.79 -7.54 -20.19
N ASP A 170 2.51 -8.46 -20.82
CA ASP A 170 2.05 -9.83 -21.08
C ASP A 170 1.56 -10.54 -19.82
N ASP A 171 2.27 -10.33 -18.71
CA ASP A 171 1.96 -10.89 -17.41
C ASP A 171 0.65 -10.30 -16.85
N HIS A 172 0.43 -8.99 -17.01
CA HIS A 172 -0.86 -8.40 -16.67
C HIS A 172 -2.00 -8.96 -17.52
N ILE A 173 -1.83 -9.05 -18.85
CA ILE A 173 -2.84 -9.62 -19.76
C ILE A 173 -3.18 -11.06 -19.34
N ARG A 174 -2.16 -11.87 -19.05
CA ARG A 174 -2.30 -13.25 -18.56
C ARG A 174 -3.10 -13.32 -17.26
N ARG A 175 -2.85 -12.42 -16.30
CA ARG A 175 -3.56 -12.39 -15.02
C ARG A 175 -5.05 -12.09 -15.12
N LEU A 176 -5.51 -11.39 -16.17
CA LEU A 176 -6.93 -11.10 -16.36
C LEU A 176 -7.77 -12.39 -16.43
N VAL A 177 -7.20 -13.48 -16.96
CA VAL A 177 -7.86 -14.79 -16.96
C VAL A 177 -8.15 -15.27 -15.52
N LEU A 178 -7.17 -15.15 -14.62
CA LEU A 178 -7.32 -15.56 -13.21
C LEU A 178 -8.31 -14.68 -12.44
N TYR A 179 -8.35 -13.38 -12.76
CA TYR A 179 -9.33 -12.48 -12.15
C TYR A 179 -10.76 -12.82 -12.60
N GLY A 180 -10.96 -13.19 -13.88
CA GLY A 180 -12.23 -13.69 -14.37
C GLY A 180 -12.70 -14.94 -13.60
N GLU A 181 -11.80 -15.91 -13.39
CA GLU A 181 -12.08 -17.11 -12.59
C GLU A 181 -12.45 -16.78 -11.13
N LEU A 182 -11.77 -15.82 -10.51
CA LEU A 182 -12.08 -15.42 -9.13
C LEU A 182 -13.42 -14.69 -9.01
N LEU A 183 -13.88 -14.00 -10.06
CA LEU A 183 -15.19 -13.36 -10.14
C LEU A 183 -16.33 -14.37 -10.34
N GLU A 184 -16.06 -15.60 -10.75
CA GLU A 184 -17.10 -16.60 -11.04
C GLU A 184 -18.08 -16.77 -9.86
N GLY A 185 -19.37 -16.69 -10.19
CA GLY A 185 -20.49 -16.80 -9.25
C GLY A 185 -20.86 -15.50 -8.53
N ALA A 186 -20.01 -14.47 -8.50
CA ALA A 186 -20.36 -13.19 -7.90
C ALA A 186 -21.45 -12.49 -8.70
N ARG A 187 -22.41 -11.86 -8.00
CA ARG A 187 -23.39 -10.98 -8.63
C ARG A 187 -22.80 -9.58 -8.76
N ILE A 188 -22.71 -9.06 -9.99
CA ILE A 188 -22.08 -7.79 -10.32
C ILE A 188 -23.12 -6.84 -10.92
N GLU A 189 -23.44 -5.75 -10.23
CA GLU A 189 -24.53 -4.84 -10.60
C GLU A 189 -24.09 -3.37 -10.68
N CYS A 190 -24.66 -2.64 -11.63
CA CYS A 190 -24.48 -1.19 -11.75
C CYS A 190 -25.66 -0.51 -11.06
N GLU A 191 -25.46 -0.05 -9.83
CA GLU A 191 -26.54 0.48 -9.01
C GLU A 191 -26.01 1.37 -7.88
N ASP A 192 -26.92 2.20 -7.35
CA ASP A 192 -26.64 3.02 -6.19
C ASP A 192 -26.41 2.17 -4.94
N PHE A 193 -25.45 2.59 -4.11
CA PHE A 193 -25.02 1.86 -2.91
C PHE A 193 -26.17 1.45 -2.01
N THR A 194 -27.27 2.22 -1.97
CA THR A 194 -28.39 1.98 -1.05
C THR A 194 -29.08 0.65 -1.31
N ARG A 195 -29.11 0.18 -2.56
CA ARG A 195 -29.63 -1.15 -2.91
C ARG A 195 -28.82 -2.28 -2.30
N THR A 196 -27.50 -2.13 -2.23
CA THR A 196 -26.62 -3.12 -1.61
C THR A 196 -26.80 -3.16 -0.09
N PHE A 197 -27.00 -2.01 0.55
CA PHE A 197 -27.34 -1.94 1.97
C PHE A 197 -28.71 -2.58 2.26
N GLU A 198 -29.73 -2.32 1.44
CA GLU A 198 -31.06 -2.94 1.55
C GLU A 198 -30.96 -4.48 1.48
N ARG A 199 -30.17 -5.03 0.55
CA ARG A 199 -29.97 -6.49 0.47
C ARG A 199 -29.21 -7.06 1.66
N ALA A 200 -28.22 -6.34 2.19
CA ALA A 200 -27.53 -6.75 3.40
C ALA A 200 -28.48 -6.79 4.61
N HIS A 201 -29.39 -5.81 4.70
CA HIS A 201 -30.45 -5.77 5.70
C HIS A 201 -31.38 -6.99 5.60
N GLU A 202 -31.82 -7.36 4.39
CA GLU A 202 -32.67 -8.55 4.19
C GLU A 202 -32.02 -9.86 4.66
N VAL A 203 -30.70 -9.97 4.55
CA VAL A 203 -29.93 -11.15 5.02
C VAL A 203 -29.65 -11.11 6.53
N GLY A 204 -29.55 -9.92 7.11
CA GLY A 204 -29.31 -9.71 8.55
C GLY A 204 -27.89 -10.08 8.98
N GLN A 205 -27.72 -10.61 10.20
CA GLN A 205 -26.41 -10.84 10.85
C GLN A 205 -25.48 -11.82 10.11
N LYS A 206 -26.00 -12.53 9.12
CA LYS A 206 -25.24 -13.42 8.23
C LYS A 206 -24.54 -12.66 7.09
N ALA A 207 -24.90 -11.40 6.88
CA ALA A 207 -24.26 -10.52 5.92
C ALA A 207 -23.04 -9.83 6.54
N PHE A 208 -21.98 -9.77 5.75
CA PHE A 208 -20.84 -8.88 5.93
C PHE A 208 -20.83 -7.87 4.79
N LEU A 209 -20.90 -6.58 5.14
CA LEU A 209 -20.84 -5.48 4.19
C LEU A 209 -19.51 -4.72 4.38
N PHE A 210 -18.76 -4.56 3.28
CA PHE A 210 -17.54 -3.75 3.25
C PHE A 210 -17.79 -2.43 2.52
N ALA A 211 -17.87 -1.34 3.27
CA ALA A 211 -18.22 -0.01 2.77
C ALA A 211 -16.97 0.88 2.68
N ASP A 212 -16.54 1.15 1.44
CA ASP A 212 -15.39 2.02 1.14
C ASP A 212 -15.84 3.19 0.26
N SER A 213 -16.49 4.18 0.86
CA SER A 213 -17.00 5.33 0.15
C SER A 213 -15.88 6.29 -0.28
N PRO A 214 -16.14 7.19 -1.25
CA PRO A 214 -15.34 8.40 -1.40
C PRO A 214 -15.15 9.11 -0.04
N TYR A 215 -13.96 9.66 0.18
CA TYR A 215 -13.68 10.46 1.39
C TYR A 215 -14.27 11.86 1.25
N PHE A 216 -14.56 12.49 2.38
CA PHE A 216 -15.15 13.82 2.38
C PHE A 216 -14.25 14.82 1.62
N GLY A 217 -14.84 15.61 0.72
CA GLY A 217 -14.10 16.54 -0.15
C GLY A 217 -13.30 15.89 -1.29
N LYS A 218 -13.18 14.56 -1.33
CA LYS A 218 -12.55 13.81 -2.44
C LYS A 218 -13.55 13.27 -3.44
N ASP A 219 -14.84 13.26 -3.12
CA ASP A 219 -15.93 12.84 -3.99
C ASP A 219 -15.95 13.63 -5.32
N VAL A 220 -15.94 14.95 -5.29
CA VAL A 220 -15.93 15.76 -6.52
C VAL A 220 -14.54 15.81 -7.17
N GLU A 221 -13.49 15.97 -6.36
CA GLU A 221 -12.11 16.10 -6.85
C GLU A 221 -11.65 14.84 -7.60
N VAL A 222 -11.90 13.68 -7.00
CA VAL A 222 -11.42 12.38 -7.49
C VAL A 222 -12.51 11.68 -8.28
N TYR A 223 -13.72 11.55 -7.73
CA TYR A 223 -14.80 10.75 -8.30
C TYR A 223 -15.73 11.51 -9.26
N LEU A 224 -15.47 12.81 -9.48
CA LEU A 224 -16.21 13.68 -10.41
C LEU A 224 -17.71 13.81 -10.11
N LYS A 225 -18.15 13.34 -8.95
CA LYS A 225 -19.56 13.28 -8.55
C LYS A 225 -19.68 13.49 -7.05
N ARG A 226 -20.67 14.29 -6.64
CA ARG A 226 -20.98 14.51 -5.23
C ARG A 226 -21.55 13.25 -4.60
N PHE A 227 -20.99 12.83 -3.46
CA PHE A 227 -21.44 11.65 -2.73
C PHE A 227 -22.45 12.02 -1.62
N PRO A 228 -23.58 11.31 -1.49
CA PRO A 228 -24.62 11.67 -0.52
C PRO A 228 -24.30 11.14 0.90
N PHE A 229 -23.34 11.79 1.57
CA PHE A 229 -22.82 11.38 2.88
C PHE A 229 -23.89 11.24 3.98
N ASP A 230 -24.94 12.07 3.99
CA ASP A 230 -26.03 11.94 4.98
C ASP A 230 -26.77 10.60 4.84
N LYS A 231 -27.17 10.25 3.61
CA LYS A 231 -27.84 8.97 3.32
C LYS A 231 -26.90 7.79 3.64
N TYR A 232 -25.61 7.94 3.32
CA TYR A 232 -24.60 6.93 3.62
C TYR A 232 -24.40 6.72 5.12
N ARG A 233 -24.38 7.80 5.92
CA ARG A 233 -24.33 7.72 7.39
C ARG A 233 -25.52 6.92 7.93
N ASP A 234 -26.72 7.24 7.48
CA ASP A 234 -27.95 6.61 7.98
C ASP A 234 -27.95 5.09 7.69
N HIS A 235 -27.48 4.70 6.50
CA HIS A 235 -27.29 3.28 6.16
C HIS A 235 -26.14 2.61 6.94
N CYS A 236 -25.03 3.31 7.17
CA CYS A 236 -23.94 2.79 8.01
C CYS A 236 -24.36 2.58 9.46
N ALA A 237 -25.41 3.25 9.94
CA ALA A 237 -25.91 3.11 11.31
C ALA A 237 -26.79 1.87 11.51
N ASP A 238 -27.15 1.14 10.45
CA ASP A 238 -27.98 -0.05 10.54
C ASP A 238 -27.29 -1.17 11.35
N PRO A 239 -27.87 -1.61 12.48
CA PRO A 239 -27.28 -2.65 13.32
C PRO A 239 -27.58 -4.07 12.81
N ASN A 240 -28.39 -4.24 11.75
CA ASN A 240 -28.95 -5.53 11.36
C ASN A 240 -27.93 -6.49 10.71
N PHE A 241 -26.78 -6.00 10.24
CA PHE A 241 -25.73 -6.81 9.61
C PHE A 241 -24.33 -6.38 10.07
N ASN A 242 -23.33 -7.22 9.82
CA ASN A 242 -21.94 -6.90 10.12
C ASN A 242 -21.39 -5.92 9.07
N ILE A 243 -20.89 -4.75 9.49
CA ILE A 243 -20.33 -3.75 8.58
C ILE A 243 -18.90 -3.39 8.95
N MET A 244 -18.05 -3.25 7.93
CA MET A 244 -16.74 -2.61 8.03
C MET A 244 -16.73 -1.38 7.13
N VAL A 245 -16.46 -0.21 7.72
CA VAL A 245 -16.41 1.08 7.04
C VAL A 245 -14.97 1.59 7.02
N THR A 246 -14.46 2.02 5.87
CA THR A 246 -13.14 2.65 5.75
C THR A 246 -13.28 4.10 5.31
N LEU A 247 -12.68 5.02 6.09
CA LEU A 247 -12.72 6.46 5.85
C LEU A 247 -11.43 7.12 6.33
N ASP A 248 -11.22 8.38 5.97
CA ASP A 248 -10.26 9.26 6.63
C ASP A 248 -10.71 9.61 8.07
N THR A 249 -9.81 10.22 8.86
CA THR A 249 -10.11 10.63 10.25
C THR A 249 -10.59 12.07 10.38
N SER A 250 -11.19 12.67 9.34
CA SER A 250 -11.83 13.99 9.46
C SER A 250 -13.02 13.95 10.43
N PRO A 251 -13.38 15.09 11.07
CA PRO A 251 -14.54 15.16 11.95
C PRO A 251 -15.84 14.67 11.29
N GLU A 252 -16.03 14.98 10.01
CA GLU A 252 -17.16 14.54 9.20
C GLU A 252 -17.21 13.01 9.07
N SER A 253 -16.09 12.40 8.71
CA SER A 253 -15.97 10.94 8.60
C SER A 253 -16.09 10.23 9.94
N MET A 254 -15.54 10.80 11.02
CA MET A 254 -15.73 10.29 12.39
C MET A 254 -17.21 10.37 12.83
N GLY A 255 -17.97 11.34 12.32
CA GLY A 255 -19.41 11.44 12.53
C GLY A 255 -20.19 10.27 11.91
N ILE A 256 -19.75 9.76 10.76
CA ILE A 256 -20.37 8.61 10.06
C ILE A 256 -20.18 7.32 10.85
N THR A 257 -19.03 7.16 11.48
CA THR A 257 -18.63 5.93 12.20
C THR A 257 -18.96 5.97 13.69
N LYS A 258 -19.66 7.02 14.17
CA LYS A 258 -20.04 7.16 15.56
C LYS A 258 -20.78 5.93 16.10
N GLY A 259 -20.37 5.46 17.28
CA GLY A 259 -20.95 4.28 17.95
C GLY A 259 -20.44 2.93 17.42
N LYS A 260 -19.36 2.92 16.64
CA LYS A 260 -18.69 1.71 16.13
C LYS A 260 -17.29 1.59 16.69
N ASP A 261 -16.81 0.36 16.86
CA ASP A 261 -15.44 0.13 17.28
C ASP A 261 -14.50 0.59 16.15
N CYS A 262 -13.69 1.60 16.45
CA CYS A 262 -12.82 2.22 15.45
C CYS A 262 -11.36 1.84 15.67
N PHE A 263 -10.69 1.47 14.59
CA PHE A 263 -9.26 1.25 14.54
C PHE A 263 -8.62 2.29 13.64
N VAL A 264 -7.54 2.92 14.10
CA VAL A 264 -6.81 3.90 13.30
C VAL A 264 -5.44 3.38 12.89
N HIS A 265 -5.08 3.67 11.65
CA HIS A 265 -3.79 3.33 11.10
C HIS A 265 -3.30 4.36 10.09
N ASN A 266 -1.99 4.34 9.87
CA ASN A 266 -1.33 5.19 8.90
C ASN A 266 -1.25 4.47 7.56
N VAL A 267 -1.55 5.19 6.48
CA VAL A 267 -1.53 4.69 5.11
C VAL A 267 -0.60 5.56 4.29
N SER A 268 0.41 4.92 3.69
CA SER A 268 1.25 5.55 2.67
C SER A 268 0.59 5.35 1.30
N TYR A 269 0.41 6.44 0.57
CA TYR A 269 -0.10 6.44 -0.80
C TYR A 269 1.04 6.32 -1.83
N GLU A 270 0.78 5.75 -3.01
CA GLU A 270 1.77 5.69 -4.10
C GLU A 270 2.05 7.09 -4.65
N GLY A 271 3.33 7.45 -4.76
CA GLY A 271 3.77 8.70 -5.39
C GLY A 271 3.67 9.95 -4.51
N THR A 272 3.23 9.83 -3.26
CA THR A 272 3.29 10.93 -2.28
C THR A 272 4.08 10.49 -1.04
N HIS A 273 4.89 11.39 -0.48
CA HIS A 273 5.47 11.20 0.86
C HIS A 273 4.43 11.42 1.97
N ASP A 274 3.14 11.50 1.61
CA ASP A 274 2.05 11.77 2.51
C ASP A 274 1.62 10.47 3.19
N ILE A 275 1.65 10.53 4.52
CA ILE A 275 1.06 9.53 5.39
C ILE A 275 -0.29 10.08 5.79
N ALA A 276 -1.36 9.47 5.30
CA ALA A 276 -2.70 9.79 5.78
C ALA A 276 -3.05 8.90 6.95
N THR A 277 -3.87 9.44 7.85
CA THR A 277 -4.47 8.67 8.93
C THR A 277 -5.87 8.23 8.48
N GLU A 278 -6.11 6.93 8.48
CA GLU A 278 -7.39 6.31 8.12
C GLU A 278 -7.98 5.56 9.31
N GLN A 279 -9.30 5.48 9.32
CA GLN A 279 -10.07 4.70 10.27
C GLN A 279 -10.73 3.50 9.59
N ILE A 280 -10.80 2.40 10.35
CA ILE A 280 -11.56 1.21 10.05
C ILE A 280 -12.57 1.05 11.17
N ALA A 281 -13.85 1.29 10.89
CA ALA A 281 -14.92 1.19 11.87
C ALA A 281 -15.75 -0.07 11.65
N ILE A 282 -16.03 -0.80 12.72
CA ILE A 282 -16.81 -2.05 12.68
C ILE A 282 -17.90 -2.05 13.75
N ASN A 283 -19.05 -2.70 13.47
CA ASN A 283 -20.13 -2.87 14.45
C ASN A 283 -20.18 -4.28 15.05
N TYR A 284 -19.13 -5.08 14.85
CA TYR A 284 -18.98 -6.42 15.40
C TYR A 284 -17.63 -6.51 16.11
N CYS A 285 -17.60 -7.18 17.25
CA CYS A 285 -16.37 -7.35 18.01
C CYS A 285 -16.31 -8.75 18.60
N THR A 286 -15.29 -9.51 18.22
CA THR A 286 -14.97 -10.78 18.85
C THR A 286 -13.65 -10.65 19.61
N PRO A 287 -13.43 -11.36 20.73
CA PRO A 287 -12.16 -11.31 21.45
C PRO A 287 -10.94 -11.61 20.56
N LYS A 288 -11.12 -12.51 19.58
CA LYS A 288 -10.10 -12.84 18.56
C LYS A 288 -9.80 -11.64 17.65
N LEU A 289 -10.79 -10.82 17.32
CA LEU A 289 -10.60 -9.64 16.48
C LEU A 289 -9.70 -8.62 17.17
N VAL A 290 -9.92 -8.33 18.45
CA VAL A 290 -9.08 -7.41 19.23
C VAL A 290 -7.62 -7.89 19.26
N GLU A 291 -7.41 -9.20 19.45
CA GLU A 291 -6.07 -9.79 19.41
C GLU A 291 -5.43 -9.66 18.01
N ARG A 292 -6.19 -9.97 16.94
CA ARG A 292 -5.74 -9.82 15.54
C ARG A 292 -5.37 -8.36 15.23
N ALA A 293 -6.17 -7.40 15.71
CA ALA A 293 -5.93 -5.97 15.53
C ALA A 293 -4.64 -5.51 16.23
N LYS A 294 -4.43 -5.92 17.49
CA LYS A 294 -3.20 -5.62 18.24
C LYS A 294 -1.95 -6.17 17.55
N ARG A 295 -1.99 -7.41 17.05
CA ARG A 295 -0.88 -8.01 16.28
C ARG A 295 -0.55 -7.26 14.99
N ARG A 296 -1.50 -6.48 14.46
CA ARG A 296 -1.31 -5.64 13.26
C ARG A 296 -0.91 -4.20 13.59
N GLY A 297 -0.66 -3.87 14.86
CA GLY A 297 -0.33 -2.51 15.28
C GLY A 297 -1.49 -1.53 15.17
N LEU A 298 -2.74 -2.02 15.08
CA LEU A 298 -3.92 -1.16 15.04
C LEU A 298 -4.20 -0.59 16.42
N ARG A 299 -4.52 0.71 16.46
CA ARG A 299 -4.90 1.40 17.68
C ARG A 299 -6.42 1.50 17.76
N SER A 300 -7.00 0.91 18.80
CA SER A 300 -8.42 1.05 19.10
C SER A 300 -8.73 2.44 19.63
N ILE A 301 -9.76 3.09 19.11
CA ILE A 301 -10.40 4.25 19.71
C ILE A 301 -11.54 3.73 20.59
N PRO A 302 -11.57 4.03 21.91
CA PRO A 302 -12.70 3.68 22.76
C PRO A 302 -14.00 4.31 22.26
N ASN A 303 -15.08 3.53 22.25
CA ASN A 303 -16.44 4.04 22.07
C ASN A 303 -16.89 4.77 23.36
N ASP A 304 -17.44 5.97 23.19
CA ASP A 304 -18.13 6.84 24.18
C ASP A 304 -17.22 7.66 25.12
N THR A 305 -17.32 9.00 25.26
CA THR A 305 -18.46 9.76 25.78
C THR A 305 -18.51 11.23 25.33
N GLY A 306 -18.77 11.54 24.05
CA GLY A 306 -19.30 12.86 23.68
C GLY A 306 -18.40 14.10 23.83
N ASP A 307 -17.15 13.98 24.28
CA ASP A 307 -16.18 15.05 24.15
C ASP A 307 -15.35 14.80 22.89
N PHE A 308 -15.38 15.77 21.97
CA PHE A 308 -14.37 15.88 20.94
C PHE A 308 -13.01 15.97 21.65
N LEU A 309 -12.36 14.82 21.87
CA LEU A 309 -10.97 14.80 22.24
C LEU A 309 -10.23 15.48 21.09
N GLN A 310 -9.83 16.72 21.36
CA GLN A 310 -8.77 17.39 20.64
C GLN A 310 -7.62 16.39 20.53
N TYR A 311 -7.51 15.75 19.37
CA TYR A 311 -6.31 15.03 19.04
C TYR A 311 -5.20 16.08 18.97
N LYS A 312 -4.38 16.15 20.01
CA LYS A 312 -2.99 16.60 19.81
C LYS A 312 -2.45 15.74 18.68
N SER A 313 -1.96 16.40 17.63
CA SER A 313 -1.26 15.73 16.55
C SER A 313 -0.25 14.78 17.17
N LEU A 314 -0.46 13.48 16.95
CA LEU A 314 0.49 12.45 17.38
C LEU A 314 1.82 12.75 16.72
N THR A 315 2.87 12.81 17.51
CA THR A 315 4.22 13.02 17.01
C THR A 315 4.76 11.71 16.44
N ALA A 316 5.77 11.77 15.58
CA ALA A 316 6.41 10.57 15.06
C ALA A 316 6.94 9.64 16.18
N ASP A 317 7.25 10.18 17.36
CA ASP A 317 7.72 9.42 18.53
C ASP A 317 6.61 8.56 19.16
N ASP A 318 5.36 8.98 19.05
CA ASP A 318 4.20 8.25 19.57
C ASP A 318 3.88 6.99 18.75
N LEU A 319 4.52 6.83 17.57
CA LEU A 319 4.30 5.76 16.59
C LEU A 319 5.34 4.63 16.66
N LEU A 320 6.38 4.77 17.49
CA LEU A 320 7.48 3.82 17.59
C LEU A 320 7.17 2.71 18.61
N SER A 321 7.55 1.46 18.31
CA SER A 321 7.63 0.37 19.31
C SER A 321 8.60 0.74 20.43
N ASP A 322 8.53 0.12 21.61
CA ASP A 322 9.46 0.44 22.71
C ASP A 322 10.93 0.22 22.31
N ASN A 323 11.19 -0.77 21.44
CA ASN A 323 12.50 -1.00 20.85
C ASN A 323 12.90 0.11 19.87
N GLN A 324 11.98 0.54 19.01
CA GLN A 324 12.21 1.64 18.08
C GLN A 324 12.42 2.98 18.81
N LYS A 325 11.65 3.26 19.87
CA LYS A 325 11.84 4.43 20.75
C LYS A 325 13.23 4.42 21.38
N ARG A 326 13.66 3.27 21.89
CA ARG A 326 14.99 3.07 22.46
C ARG A 326 16.10 3.35 21.44
N VAL A 327 15.94 2.91 20.19
CA VAL A 327 16.90 3.22 19.13
C VAL A 327 16.89 4.70 18.73
N CYS A 328 15.72 5.32 18.60
CA CYS A 328 15.63 6.76 18.34
C CYS A 328 16.29 7.59 19.46
N ASP A 329 16.13 7.18 20.72
CA ASP A 329 16.79 7.84 21.85
C ASP A 329 18.31 7.61 21.86
N LEU A 330 18.79 6.43 21.45
CA LEU A 330 20.22 6.16 21.26
C LEU A 330 20.80 7.03 20.14
N ILE A 331 20.09 7.15 19.00
CA ILE A 331 20.48 8.03 17.88
C ILE A 331 20.56 9.48 18.35
N ARG A 332 19.58 9.97 19.11
CA ARG A 332 19.61 11.34 19.68
C ARG A 332 20.81 11.55 20.58
N LYS A 333 21.11 10.59 21.46
CA LYS A 333 22.28 10.64 22.36
C LYS A 333 23.59 10.62 21.57
N ALA A 334 23.70 9.78 20.55
CA ALA A 334 24.86 9.71 19.66
C ALA A 334 25.07 11.04 18.92
N ASN A 335 24.02 11.62 18.34
CA ASN A 335 24.08 12.91 17.65
C ASN A 335 24.52 14.05 18.58
N LEU A 336 23.98 14.09 19.80
CA LEU A 336 24.41 15.07 20.82
C LEU A 336 25.87 14.87 21.25
N ALA A 337 26.31 13.62 21.42
CA ALA A 337 27.69 13.30 21.77
C ALA A 337 28.66 13.68 20.65
N GLN A 338 28.31 13.42 19.40
CA GLN A 338 29.10 13.76 18.22
C GLN A 338 29.17 15.27 18.00
N GLY A 339 28.06 16.00 18.18
CA GLY A 339 28.06 17.46 18.16
C GLY A 339 28.99 18.08 19.21
N ARG A 340 29.17 17.42 20.37
CA ARG A 340 30.17 17.81 21.39
C ARG A 340 31.59 17.42 21.01
N ALA A 341 31.78 16.27 20.34
CA ALA A 341 33.08 15.81 19.87
C ALA A 341 33.64 16.68 18.72
N ASN A 342 32.77 17.24 17.88
CA ASN A 342 33.17 18.07 16.74
C ASN A 342 33.53 19.53 17.11
N LYS A 343 33.31 19.95 18.36
CA LYS A 343 33.75 21.28 18.81
C LYS A 343 35.26 21.32 18.97
N SER A 344 35.89 22.39 18.49
CA SER A 344 37.34 22.61 18.64
C SER A 344 37.76 22.54 20.11
N GLY A 345 38.71 21.67 20.45
CA GLY A 345 39.18 21.47 21.82
C GLY A 345 38.42 20.38 22.61
N SER A 346 37.61 19.55 21.97
CA SER A 346 36.98 18.40 22.62
C SER A 346 38.03 17.42 23.15
N SER A 347 37.81 16.89 24.36
CA SER A 347 38.76 15.94 24.97
C SER A 347 38.65 14.55 24.33
N LYS A 348 39.74 13.78 24.35
CA LYS A 348 39.76 12.38 23.89
C LYS A 348 38.67 11.50 24.55
N LYS A 349 38.25 11.83 25.77
CA LYS A 349 37.15 11.15 26.47
C LYS A 349 35.79 11.41 25.82
N VAL A 350 35.55 12.64 25.34
CA VAL A 350 34.31 13.01 24.64
C VAL A 350 34.24 12.33 23.28
N GLN A 351 35.37 12.25 22.57
CA GLN A 351 35.48 11.55 21.29
C GLN A 351 35.22 10.04 21.44
N HIS A 352 35.83 9.39 22.43
CA HIS A 352 35.57 7.97 22.73
C HIS A 352 34.11 7.68 23.10
N CYS A 353 33.47 8.58 23.85
CA CYS A 353 32.06 8.44 24.22
C CYS A 353 31.14 8.48 22.99
N ALA A 354 31.43 9.37 22.03
CA ALA A 354 30.68 9.45 20.78
C ALA A 354 30.83 8.20 19.92
N ILE A 355 32.04 7.63 19.83
CA ILE A 355 32.30 6.38 19.09
C ILE A 355 31.50 5.22 19.70
N ARG A 356 31.56 5.05 21.03
CA ARG A 356 30.85 3.97 21.72
C ARG A 356 29.33 4.07 21.54
N LEU A 357 28.77 5.27 21.60
CA LEU A 357 27.33 5.48 21.37
C LEU A 357 26.94 5.17 19.91
N ALA A 358 27.83 5.41 18.93
CA ALA A 358 27.57 5.05 17.55
C ALA A 358 27.60 3.52 17.34
N GLU A 359 28.51 2.81 18.01
CA GLU A 359 28.54 1.34 18.02
C GLU A 359 27.26 0.75 18.64
N GLU A 360 26.81 1.30 19.78
CA GLU A 360 25.55 0.90 20.43
C GLU A 360 24.32 1.16 19.54
N VAL A 361 24.32 2.23 18.73
CA VAL A 361 23.27 2.47 17.74
C VAL A 361 23.29 1.40 16.65
N ASN A 362 24.47 1.07 16.10
CA ASN A 362 24.59 0.05 15.04
C ASN A 362 24.11 -1.32 15.53
N GLU A 363 24.55 -1.76 16.71
CA GLU A 363 24.11 -3.04 17.29
C GLU A 363 22.60 -3.07 17.53
N ALA A 364 22.04 -1.97 18.04
CA ALA A 364 20.61 -1.89 18.30
C ALA A 364 19.78 -1.87 17.00
N VAL A 365 20.26 -1.20 15.95
CA VAL A 365 19.63 -1.19 14.62
C VAL A 365 19.71 -2.58 13.97
N GLU A 366 20.85 -3.26 14.03
CA GLU A 366 21.01 -4.63 13.52
C GLU A 366 20.09 -5.61 14.25
N GLY A 367 20.02 -5.53 15.58
CA GLY A 367 19.10 -6.33 16.39
C GLY A 367 17.63 -6.09 16.02
N LEU A 368 17.25 -4.84 15.77
CA LEU A 368 15.91 -4.49 15.26
C LEU A 368 15.65 -5.04 13.87
N CYS A 369 16.60 -4.93 12.93
CA CYS A 369 16.45 -5.48 11.57
C CYS A 369 16.28 -7.01 11.55
N GLN A 370 16.84 -7.71 12.55
CA GLN A 370 16.69 -9.16 12.69
C GLN A 370 15.35 -9.57 13.34
N THR A 371 14.75 -8.70 14.15
CA THR A 371 13.59 -9.03 14.99
C THR A 371 12.29 -8.36 14.56
N GLU A 372 12.35 -7.22 13.88
CA GLU A 372 11.22 -6.41 13.41
C GLU A 372 11.43 -5.98 11.95
N ARG A 373 10.41 -6.12 11.10
CA ARG A 373 10.46 -5.55 9.73
C ARG A 373 10.26 -4.04 9.83
N TRP A 374 11.23 -3.26 9.38
CA TRP A 374 11.05 -1.84 9.12
C TRP A 374 9.90 -1.62 8.12
N MET A 375 9.04 -0.63 8.37
CA MET A 375 7.97 -0.23 7.44
C MET A 375 8.47 0.61 6.25
N PHE A 376 9.77 0.89 6.16
CA PHE A 376 10.37 1.64 5.06
C PHE A 376 11.44 0.80 4.36
N PRO A 377 11.47 0.74 3.01
CA PRO A 377 12.51 0.04 2.28
C PRO A 377 13.85 0.75 2.47
N MET A 378 14.89 -0.01 2.83
CA MET A 378 16.28 0.44 2.76
C MET A 378 16.70 0.50 1.28
N PRO A 379 17.39 1.56 0.82
CA PRO A 379 18.01 1.52 -0.50
C PRO A 379 19.11 0.45 -0.55
N SER A 380 19.21 -0.22 -1.69
CA SER A 380 20.24 -1.22 -1.99
C SER A 380 21.63 -0.57 -1.98
N PRO A 381 22.69 -1.25 -1.52
CA PRO A 381 24.05 -0.70 -1.48
C PRO A 381 24.71 -0.51 -2.87
N HIS A 382 23.94 -0.53 -3.96
CA HIS A 382 24.45 -0.50 -5.34
C HIS A 382 24.01 0.71 -6.18
N ASP A 383 23.25 1.67 -5.63
CA ASP A 383 22.84 2.86 -6.37
C ASP A 383 23.85 4.01 -6.18
N GLU A 384 24.94 3.96 -6.93
CA GLU A 384 25.82 5.12 -7.14
C GLU A 384 25.21 5.99 -8.27
N HIS A 385 24.93 7.26 -7.95
CA HIS A 385 24.55 8.39 -8.83
C HIS A 385 23.09 8.89 -8.76
N VAL A 386 22.82 9.87 -7.88
CA VAL A 386 21.81 10.93 -8.12
C VAL A 386 22.37 12.28 -7.64
N PRO A 387 22.29 13.39 -8.42
CA PRO A 387 22.80 14.71 -8.02
C PRO A 387 21.83 15.45 -7.08
N ALA A 388 22.40 16.27 -6.20
CA ALA A 388 21.70 17.06 -5.20
C ALA A 388 20.93 18.25 -5.80
N PHE A 389 19.64 18.36 -5.47
CA PHE A 389 18.92 19.62 -5.42
C PHE A 389 18.26 19.78 -4.05
N SER A 390 18.58 20.91 -3.43
CA SER A 390 18.22 21.34 -2.08
C SER A 390 16.88 22.06 -2.06
N VAL A 391 15.94 21.63 -1.22
CA VAL A 391 14.95 22.51 -0.59
C VAL A 391 14.77 22.03 0.85
N GLU A 392 15.03 22.92 1.81
CA GLU A 392 14.94 22.67 3.26
C GLU A 392 13.49 22.62 3.74
N TYR A 393 13.11 21.60 4.52
CA TYR A 393 12.27 21.66 5.74
C TYR A 393 12.46 20.35 6.55
N PRO A 394 12.25 20.35 7.89
CA PRO A 394 12.77 19.30 8.76
C PRO A 394 11.84 18.08 8.74
N ARG A 395 12.24 17.05 7.99
CA ARG A 395 11.76 15.67 8.17
C ARG A 395 12.95 14.72 8.10
N TYR A 396 12.88 13.67 8.92
CA TYR A 396 13.85 12.58 9.03
C TYR A 396 14.35 12.14 7.65
N ASP A 397 15.57 12.56 7.33
CA ASP A 397 16.22 12.20 6.10
C ASP A 397 17.01 10.89 6.32
N ALA A 398 16.47 9.78 5.83
CA ALA A 398 17.20 8.51 5.79
C ALA A 398 18.52 8.64 5.01
N HIS A 399 18.60 9.59 4.08
CA HIS A 399 19.83 9.96 3.39
C HIS A 399 20.82 10.67 4.32
N ALA A 400 20.36 11.47 5.28
CA ALA A 400 21.20 12.03 6.33
C ALA A 400 21.73 10.94 7.26
N VAL A 401 20.90 9.97 7.68
CA VAL A 401 21.36 8.84 8.50
C VAL A 401 22.39 7.98 7.75
N ASN A 402 22.15 7.65 6.49
CA ASN A 402 23.08 6.87 5.67
C ASN A 402 24.38 7.63 5.35
N SER A 403 24.28 8.93 5.04
CA SER A 403 25.44 9.82 4.85
C SER A 403 26.27 9.94 6.14
N HIS A 404 25.59 9.94 7.30
CA HIS A 404 26.23 10.02 8.61
C HIS A 404 26.93 8.71 9.00
N VAL A 405 26.31 7.55 8.74
CA VAL A 405 26.94 6.22 8.92
C VAL A 405 28.14 6.07 7.99
N ALA A 406 28.04 6.49 6.72
CA ALA A 406 29.15 6.50 5.79
C ALA A 406 30.30 7.41 6.25
N THR A 407 29.97 8.60 6.79
CA THR A 407 30.95 9.54 7.35
C THR A 407 31.64 8.98 8.59
N ILE A 408 30.91 8.31 9.49
CA ILE A 408 31.45 7.66 10.68
C ILE A 408 32.38 6.50 10.28
N ASN A 409 31.97 5.67 9.32
CA ASN A 409 32.80 4.57 8.81
C ASN A 409 34.09 5.09 8.13
N ALA A 410 34.00 6.20 7.38
CA ALA A 410 35.16 6.86 6.78
C ALA A 410 36.10 7.45 7.84
N GLN A 411 35.57 8.08 8.89
CA GLN A 411 36.35 8.62 10.00
C GLN A 411 36.99 7.52 10.85
N HIS A 412 36.29 6.39 11.07
CA HIS A 412 36.84 5.22 11.75
C HIS A 412 37.98 4.58 10.94
N LEU A 413 37.79 4.39 9.63
CA LEU A 413 38.83 3.90 8.72
C LEU A 413 40.04 4.86 8.67
N GLN A 414 39.80 6.17 8.69
CA GLN A 414 40.86 7.17 8.75
C GLN A 414 41.61 7.12 10.09
N HIS A 415 40.89 7.00 11.21
CA HIS A 415 41.49 6.85 12.53
C HIS A 415 42.31 5.56 12.64
N VAL A 416 41.81 4.43 12.16
CA VAL A 416 42.56 3.16 12.09
C VAL A 416 43.81 3.30 11.22
N ARG A 417 43.71 3.97 10.06
CA ARG A 417 44.86 4.25 9.17
C ARG A 417 45.88 5.19 9.82
N GLU A 418 45.46 6.21 10.55
CA GLU A 418 46.33 7.14 11.27
C GLU A 418 46.98 6.49 12.50
N THR A 419 46.27 5.58 13.17
CA THR A 419 46.79 4.78 14.29
C THR A 419 47.77 3.70 13.82
N GLN A 420 47.57 3.15 12.63
CA GLN A 420 48.52 2.24 11.98
C GLN A 420 49.71 2.96 11.33
N ARG A 421 49.53 4.20 10.82
CA ARG A 421 50.62 5.04 10.28
C ARG A 421 51.44 5.76 11.36
N SER A 422 50.92 5.90 12.58
CA SER A 422 51.68 6.40 13.74
C SER A 422 52.46 5.29 14.47
N GLY A 423 53.08 4.40 13.70
CA GLY A 423 54.17 3.55 14.16
C GLY A 423 55.53 4.26 14.11
N PRO A 424 55.85 5.13 15.09
CA PRO A 424 57.23 5.21 15.59
C PRO A 424 57.39 4.63 17.01
N MET A 425 56.31 4.25 17.70
CA MET A 425 56.41 3.71 19.06
C MET A 425 56.79 2.21 19.11
N LEU A 426 56.39 1.40 18.13
CA LEU A 426 56.78 -0.02 18.07
C LEU A 426 58.26 -0.21 17.69
N ASP A 427 58.82 0.67 16.85
CA ASP A 427 60.24 0.64 16.52
C ASP A 427 61.13 1.22 17.63
N LYS A 428 60.68 2.27 18.35
CA LYS A 428 61.36 2.72 19.57
C LYS A 428 61.35 1.66 20.68
N ALA A 429 60.25 0.92 20.84
CA ALA A 429 60.17 -0.19 21.80
C ALA A 429 61.10 -1.36 21.42
N ARG A 430 61.21 -1.71 20.13
CA ARG A 430 62.18 -2.72 19.64
C ARG A 430 63.64 -2.27 19.78
N MET A 431 63.93 -0.97 19.58
CA MET A 431 65.28 -0.42 19.75
C MET A 431 65.71 -0.36 21.22
N LEU A 432 64.79 0.01 22.13
CA LEU A 432 65.04 0.01 23.58
C LEU A 432 65.25 -1.41 24.13
N MET A 433 64.50 -2.40 23.63
CA MET A 433 64.69 -3.81 23.99
C MET A 433 66.00 -4.42 23.46
N LYS A 434 66.52 -3.96 22.31
CA LYS A 434 67.85 -4.35 21.82
C LYS A 434 69.00 -3.72 22.63
N LYS A 435 68.86 -2.47 23.09
CA LYS A 435 69.84 -1.83 23.99
C LYS A 435 69.88 -2.46 25.39
N TRP A 436 68.75 -2.97 25.89
CA TRP A 436 68.70 -3.61 27.20
C TRP A 436 69.30 -5.03 27.23
N LYS A 437 69.37 -5.72 26.09
CA LYS A 437 69.99 -7.06 25.96
C LYS A 437 71.49 -7.05 25.58
N GLY A 438 72.10 -5.88 25.40
CA GLY A 438 73.52 -5.73 25.01
C GLY A 438 74.40 -5.02 26.05
N GLY A 439 73.94 -4.95 27.31
CA GLY A 439 74.67 -4.37 28.43
C GLY A 439 74.72 -5.33 29.62
N MET A 440 75.27 -6.52 29.37
CA MET A 440 76.07 -7.31 30.31
C MET A 440 77.40 -7.58 29.64
#